data_AF-A0A2Z3I514-F1
#
_entry.id   AF-A0A2Z3I514-F1
#
_cell.length_a   1.000
_cell.length_b   1.000
_cell.length_c   1.000
_cell.angle_alpha   90.00
_cell.angle_beta   90.00
_cell.angle_gamma   90.00
#
_symmetry.space_group_name_H-M   'P 1'
#
loop_
_entity.id
_entity.type
_entity.pdbx_description
1 polymer ?
#
loop_
_entity_poly.entity_id
_entity_poly.type
_entity_poly.pdbx_seq_one_letter_code
_entity_poly.pdbx_strand_id
1 'polypeptide(L)'
;MLRTSPLLQAGLTVRLHNEKLIISPKEKLTEATRLYIKEFKNEIINELTPLSLNTVSKVWLAKIATILNVPSDFLIKHAFIDKYDLTELIQVNPLLVANSIKTNPRWTAIAKPKHEAEQMAVIEDVTEPMEHVKANPCFNSFIDHLMRSKGSCCYAPAHRYCGIGQALKTAYEDGYNTS
;
A
#
# COMPACT_ATOMS: atom_id res chain seq x y z
N MET A 1 2.38 19.85 -20.90
CA MET A 1 1.96 21.16 -20.37
C MET A 1 1.17 20.92 -19.09
N LEU A 2 1.45 21.66 -18.03
CA LEU A 2 0.74 21.56 -16.76
C LEU A 2 -0.70 22.11 -16.92
N ARG A 3 -1.70 21.39 -16.43
CA ARG A 3 -3.11 21.78 -16.41
C ARG A 3 -3.39 22.86 -15.37
N THR A 4 -2.49 23.08 -14.41
CA THR A 4 -2.56 24.24 -13.52
C THR A 4 -2.14 25.55 -14.20
N SER A 5 -1.40 25.50 -15.32
CA SER A 5 -0.85 26.70 -15.97
C SER A 5 -1.89 27.77 -16.33
N PRO A 6 -3.05 27.44 -16.95
CA PRO A 6 -4.07 28.45 -17.27
C PRO A 6 -4.70 29.09 -16.02
N LEU A 7 -4.77 28.35 -14.91
CA LEU A 7 -5.30 28.85 -13.64
C LEU A 7 -4.30 29.82 -12.98
N LEU A 8 -3.01 29.48 -13.02
CA LEU A 8 -1.95 30.37 -12.55
C LEU A 8 -1.87 31.66 -13.39
N GLN A 9 -2.03 31.56 -14.71
CA GLN A 9 -2.09 32.72 -15.62
C GLN A 9 -3.29 33.62 -15.33
N ALA A 10 -4.43 33.05 -14.93
CA ALA A 10 -5.59 33.79 -14.45
C ALA A 10 -5.38 34.42 -13.04
N GLY A 11 -4.21 34.22 -12.43
CA GLY A 11 -3.88 34.71 -11.09
C GLY A 11 -4.57 33.92 -9.97
N LEU A 12 -4.96 32.67 -10.23
CA LEU A 12 -5.52 31.75 -9.26
C LEU A 12 -4.43 30.84 -8.72
N THR A 13 -4.38 30.70 -7.40
CA THR A 13 -3.61 29.66 -6.71
C THR A 13 -4.47 28.42 -6.58
N VAL A 14 -3.92 27.27 -6.95
CA VAL A 14 -4.59 25.98 -6.90
C VAL A 14 -3.83 25.07 -5.95
N ARG A 15 -4.51 24.53 -4.93
CA ARG A 15 -3.93 23.61 -3.96
C ARG A 15 -4.83 22.40 -3.77
N LEU A 16 -4.23 21.28 -3.39
CA LEU A 16 -4.94 20.09 -2.99
C LEU A 16 -4.95 20.00 -1.46
N HIS A 17 -6.12 19.86 -0.85
CA HIS A 17 -6.27 19.63 0.58
C HIS A 17 -7.33 18.56 0.81
N ASN A 18 -6.94 17.41 1.36
CA ASN A 18 -7.82 16.25 1.58
C ASN A 18 -8.65 15.89 0.34
N GLU A 19 -7.99 15.68 -0.80
CA GLU A 19 -8.60 15.43 -2.12
C GLU A 19 -9.51 16.55 -2.68
N LYS A 20 -9.65 17.67 -1.97
CA LYS A 20 -10.42 18.82 -2.44
C LYS A 20 -9.50 19.85 -3.05
N LEU A 21 -9.87 20.29 -4.25
CA LEU A 21 -9.27 21.42 -4.92
C LEU A 21 -9.67 22.71 -4.20
N ILE A 22 -8.70 23.38 -3.60
CA ILE A 22 -8.86 24.71 -3.02
C ILE A 22 -8.30 25.71 -4.01
N ILE A 23 -9.16 26.64 -4.45
CA ILE A 23 -8.84 27.68 -5.41
C ILE A 23 -9.01 29.03 -4.72
N SER A 24 -8.01 29.88 -4.82
CA SER A 24 -7.99 31.22 -4.22
C SER A 24 -7.23 32.18 -5.14
N PRO A 25 -7.61 33.46 -5.27
CA PRO A 25 -8.73 34.15 -4.62
C PRO A 25 -10.08 33.89 -5.31
N LYS A 26 -11.18 33.84 -4.53
CA LYS A 26 -12.54 33.54 -5.05
C LYS A 26 -13.04 34.64 -5.99
N GLU A 27 -12.57 35.86 -5.78
CA GLU A 27 -12.94 37.08 -6.50
C GLU A 27 -12.49 37.03 -7.97
N LYS A 28 -11.46 36.26 -8.28
CA LYS A 28 -10.95 36.05 -9.65
C LYS A 28 -11.54 34.82 -10.34
N LEU A 29 -12.46 34.11 -9.68
CA LEU A 29 -13.04 32.89 -10.20
C LEU A 29 -14.14 33.19 -11.21
N THR A 30 -13.77 33.26 -12.49
CA THR A 30 -14.70 33.46 -13.61
C THR A 30 -15.43 32.16 -13.99
N GLU A 31 -16.56 32.27 -14.69
CA GLU A 31 -17.31 31.10 -15.17
C GLU A 31 -16.49 30.24 -16.13
N ALA A 32 -15.67 30.85 -16.97
CA ALA A 32 -14.74 30.15 -17.85
C ALA A 32 -13.74 29.29 -17.06
N THR A 33 -13.15 29.83 -15.98
CA THR A 33 -12.26 29.04 -15.11
C THR A 33 -13.01 27.91 -14.37
N ARG A 34 -14.27 28.10 -13.98
CA ARG A 34 -15.07 27.04 -13.34
C ARG A 34 -15.36 25.89 -14.29
N LEU A 35 -15.73 26.20 -15.54
CA LEU A 35 -15.94 25.18 -16.57
C LEU A 35 -14.65 24.41 -16.85
N TYR A 36 -13.53 25.11 -16.97
CA TYR A 36 -12.21 24.49 -17.16
C TYR A 36 -11.85 23.54 -16.00
N ILE A 37 -12.02 23.98 -14.75
CA ILE A 37 -11.76 23.14 -13.58
C ILE A 37 -12.68 21.92 -13.55
N LYS A 38 -13.95 22.06 -13.95
CA LYS A 38 -14.91 20.96 -13.99
C LYS A 38 -14.52 19.91 -15.04
N GLU A 39 -14.06 20.35 -16.20
CA GLU A 39 -13.63 19.50 -17.31
C GLU A 39 -12.33 18.75 -16.99
N PHE A 40 -11.33 19.45 -16.45
CA PHE A 40 -9.99 18.89 -16.20
C PHE A 40 -9.71 18.53 -14.74
N LYS A 41 -10.76 18.39 -13.92
CA LYS A 41 -10.65 18.21 -12.47
C LYS A 41 -9.67 17.12 -12.06
N ASN A 42 -9.80 15.93 -12.67
CA ASN A 42 -9.01 14.76 -12.30
C ASN A 42 -7.54 14.92 -12.72
N GLU A 43 -7.28 15.54 -13.86
CA GLU A 43 -5.92 15.82 -14.32
C GLU A 43 -5.22 16.84 -13.40
N ILE A 44 -5.93 17.89 -13.01
CA ILE A 44 -5.41 18.90 -12.07
C ILE A 44 -5.13 18.26 -10.70
N ILE A 45 -6.01 17.38 -10.21
CA ILE A 45 -5.77 16.64 -8.96
C ILE A 45 -4.54 15.75 -9.09
N ASN A 46 -4.40 15.00 -10.18
CA ASN A 46 -3.25 14.12 -10.41
C ASN A 46 -1.93 14.89 -10.48
N GLU A 47 -1.95 16.09 -11.06
CA GLU A 47 -0.78 16.99 -11.13
C GLU A 47 -0.41 17.57 -9.76
N LEU A 48 -1.39 17.94 -8.96
CA LEU A 48 -1.19 18.50 -7.62
C LEU A 48 -0.93 17.42 -6.55
N THR A 49 -1.24 16.16 -6.87
CA THR A 49 -0.84 15.03 -6.03
C THR A 49 0.67 14.87 -6.16
N PRO A 50 1.42 14.77 -5.06
CA PRO A 50 2.87 14.59 -5.14
C PRO A 50 3.19 13.39 -6.04
N LEU A 51 4.03 13.60 -7.07
CA LEU A 51 4.46 12.54 -7.98
C LEU A 51 5.05 11.33 -7.21
N SER A 52 5.64 11.58 -6.04
CA SER A 52 6.10 10.56 -5.11
C SER A 52 4.94 9.72 -4.56
N LEU A 53 3.81 10.33 -4.17
CA LEU A 53 2.64 9.60 -3.66
C LEU A 53 2.05 8.70 -4.75
N ASN A 54 1.87 9.22 -5.97
CA ASN A 54 1.33 8.44 -7.09
C ASN A 54 2.26 7.28 -7.49
N THR A 55 3.56 7.52 -7.54
CA THR A 55 4.57 6.49 -7.86
C THR A 55 4.66 5.45 -6.75
N VAL A 56 4.72 5.88 -5.49
CA VAL A 56 4.77 4.97 -4.34
C VAL A 56 3.49 4.14 -4.25
N SER A 57 2.30 4.71 -4.47
CA SER A 57 1.03 3.98 -4.46
C SER A 57 1.01 2.90 -5.55
N LYS A 58 1.50 3.22 -6.76
CA LYS A 58 1.60 2.25 -7.86
C LYS A 58 2.57 1.11 -7.56
N VAL A 59 3.77 1.43 -7.05
CA VAL A 59 4.77 0.43 -6.68
C VAL A 59 4.26 -0.46 -5.54
N TRP A 60 3.59 0.14 -4.55
CA TRP A 60 3.01 -0.58 -3.43
C TRP A 60 1.87 -1.51 -3.88
N LEU A 61 0.96 -1.01 -4.71
CA LEU A 61 -0.13 -1.80 -5.29
C LEU A 61 0.40 -2.96 -6.14
N ALA A 62 1.44 -2.71 -6.96
CA ALA A 62 2.08 -3.75 -7.76
C ALA A 62 2.65 -4.87 -6.90
N LYS A 63 3.29 -4.56 -5.77
CA LYS A 63 3.80 -5.57 -4.84
C LYS A 63 2.69 -6.46 -4.28
N ILE A 64 1.55 -5.88 -3.90
CA ILE A 64 0.40 -6.66 -3.41
C ILE A 64 -0.14 -7.56 -4.53
N ALA A 65 -0.28 -7.01 -5.73
CA ALA A 65 -0.75 -7.72 -6.90
C ALA A 65 0.15 -8.93 -7.24
N THR A 66 1.47 -8.75 -7.17
CA THR A 66 2.45 -9.85 -7.33
C THR A 66 2.29 -10.93 -6.26
N ILE A 67 2.12 -10.58 -4.98
CA ILE A 67 1.93 -11.56 -3.89
C ILE A 67 0.63 -12.36 -4.05
N LEU A 68 -0.39 -11.71 -4.61
CA LEU A 68 -1.69 -12.30 -4.89
C LEU A 68 -1.75 -13.01 -6.26
N ASN A 69 -0.69 -12.90 -7.05
CA ASN A 69 -0.60 -13.39 -8.42
C ASN A 69 -1.77 -12.90 -9.31
N VAL A 70 -2.07 -11.60 -9.24
CA VAL A 70 -3.10 -10.95 -10.06
C VAL A 70 -2.57 -9.63 -10.64
N PRO A 71 -3.19 -9.10 -11.71
CA PRO A 71 -2.94 -7.74 -12.18
C PRO A 71 -3.30 -6.67 -11.14
N SER A 72 -2.58 -5.54 -11.12
CA SER A 72 -2.83 -4.46 -10.12
C SER A 72 -4.21 -3.81 -10.27
N ASP A 73 -4.70 -3.70 -11.51
CA ASP A 73 -6.02 -3.17 -11.84
C ASP A 73 -7.15 -4.10 -11.39
N PHE A 74 -6.91 -5.40 -11.24
CA PHE A 74 -7.88 -6.36 -10.68
C PHE A 74 -8.29 -5.97 -9.25
N LEU A 75 -7.31 -5.57 -8.42
CA LEU A 75 -7.54 -5.19 -7.02
C LEU A 75 -8.44 -3.96 -6.91
N ILE A 76 -8.27 -3.00 -7.82
CA ILE A 76 -9.11 -1.80 -7.89
C ILE A 76 -10.49 -2.13 -8.47
N LYS A 77 -10.55 -2.87 -9.58
CA LYS A 77 -11.79 -3.23 -10.30
C LYS A 77 -12.76 -4.02 -9.43
N HIS A 78 -12.24 -4.92 -8.59
CA HIS A 78 -13.04 -5.72 -7.69
C HIS A 78 -13.21 -5.10 -6.29
N ALA A 79 -12.72 -3.87 -6.10
CA ALA A 79 -12.79 -3.11 -4.85
C ALA A 79 -12.19 -3.88 -3.65
N PHE A 80 -11.05 -4.55 -3.87
CA PHE A 80 -10.23 -5.11 -2.80
C PHE A 80 -9.28 -4.06 -2.20
N ILE A 81 -8.89 -3.08 -3.01
CA ILE A 81 -8.16 -1.89 -2.61
C ILE A 81 -8.80 -0.73 -3.36
N ASP A 82 -9.26 0.29 -2.63
CA ASP A 82 -9.76 1.52 -3.22
C ASP A 82 -8.73 2.67 -3.11
N LYS A 83 -9.11 3.85 -3.59
CA LYS A 83 -8.23 5.02 -3.57
C LYS A 83 -7.95 5.56 -2.16
N TYR A 84 -8.84 5.32 -1.19
CA TYR A 84 -8.66 5.71 0.20
C TYR A 84 -7.75 4.72 0.91
N ASP A 85 -7.90 3.41 0.63
CA ASP A 85 -6.97 2.37 1.07
C ASP A 85 -5.54 2.68 0.62
N LEU A 86 -5.36 3.18 -0.60
CA LEU A 86 -4.05 3.60 -1.11
C LEU A 86 -3.44 4.80 -0.36
N THR A 87 -4.23 5.59 0.36
CA THR A 87 -3.67 6.65 1.21
C THR A 87 -3.38 6.18 2.62
N GLU A 88 -4.18 5.25 3.15
CA GLU A 88 -4.06 4.75 4.53
C GLU A 88 -3.05 3.61 4.65
N LEU A 89 -3.00 2.71 3.66
CA LEU A 89 -2.25 1.46 3.72
C LEU A 89 -0.90 1.52 3.02
N ILE A 90 -0.57 2.61 2.32
CA ILE A 90 0.67 2.72 1.53
C ILE A 90 1.96 2.50 2.33
N GLN A 91 1.93 2.78 3.63
CA GLN A 91 3.05 2.56 4.54
C GLN A 91 3.00 1.19 5.24
N VAL A 92 1.90 0.44 5.08
CA VAL A 92 1.71 -0.89 5.64
C VAL A 92 2.41 -1.92 4.77
N ASN A 93 2.96 -2.97 5.39
CA ASN A 93 3.65 -4.04 4.68
C ASN A 93 2.70 -4.72 3.67
N PRO A 94 3.06 -4.75 2.36
CA PRO A 94 2.25 -5.37 1.31
C PRO A 94 1.84 -6.82 1.59
N LEU A 95 2.69 -7.60 2.25
CA LEU A 95 2.42 -9.00 2.59
C LEU A 95 1.26 -9.14 3.58
N LEU A 96 1.19 -8.24 4.57
CA LEU A 96 0.10 -8.25 5.54
C LEU A 96 -1.23 -7.91 4.86
N VAL A 97 -1.23 -6.89 3.99
CA VAL A 97 -2.43 -6.51 3.23
C VAL A 97 -2.87 -7.62 2.28
N ALA A 98 -1.94 -8.25 1.56
CA ALA A 98 -2.24 -9.39 0.70
C ALA A 98 -2.84 -10.56 1.50
N ASN A 99 -2.28 -10.89 2.68
CA ASN A 99 -2.84 -11.94 3.53
C ASN A 99 -4.25 -11.58 4.04
N SER A 100 -4.49 -10.32 4.42
CA SER A 100 -5.84 -9.85 4.78
C SER A 100 -6.81 -10.01 3.61
N ILE A 101 -6.40 -9.66 2.38
CA ILE A 101 -7.22 -9.86 1.16
C ILE A 101 -7.50 -11.36 0.95
N LYS A 102 -6.52 -12.25 1.12
CA LYS A 102 -6.73 -13.71 0.97
C LYS A 102 -7.77 -14.27 1.94
N THR A 103 -7.89 -13.69 3.14
CA THR A 103 -8.91 -14.10 4.13
C THR A 103 -10.31 -13.56 3.82
N ASN A 104 -10.45 -12.64 2.87
CA ASN A 104 -11.74 -12.08 2.50
C ASN A 104 -12.61 -13.13 1.77
N PRO A 105 -13.85 -13.40 2.20
CA PRO A 105 -14.75 -14.34 1.50
C PRO A 105 -15.02 -13.97 0.04
N ARG A 106 -14.94 -12.68 -0.31
CA ARG A 106 -15.07 -12.22 -1.71
C ARG A 106 -13.87 -12.62 -2.54
N TRP A 107 -12.68 -12.71 -1.93
CA TRP A 107 -11.48 -13.18 -2.61
C TRP A 107 -11.63 -14.65 -3.00
N THR A 108 -12.07 -15.51 -2.08
CA THR A 108 -12.24 -16.94 -2.39
C THR A 108 -13.36 -17.22 -3.39
N ALA A 109 -14.37 -16.35 -3.46
CA ALA A 109 -15.47 -16.46 -4.43
C ALA A 109 -15.07 -16.01 -5.85
N ILE A 110 -14.21 -14.99 -5.97
CA ILE A 110 -13.85 -14.37 -7.27
C ILE A 110 -12.49 -14.87 -7.79
N ALA A 111 -11.52 -15.08 -6.90
CA ALA A 111 -10.14 -15.44 -7.23
C ALA A 111 -9.86 -16.95 -7.16
N LYS A 112 -10.89 -17.81 -7.05
CA LYS A 112 -10.73 -19.24 -7.35
C LYS A 112 -10.04 -19.37 -8.72
N PRO A 113 -8.96 -20.15 -8.85
CA PRO A 113 -8.03 -20.02 -9.95
C PRO A 113 -8.72 -20.37 -11.27
N LYS A 114 -9.06 -19.34 -12.04
CA LYS A 114 -9.26 -19.42 -13.49
C LYS A 114 -8.04 -18.93 -14.27
N HIS A 115 -6.95 -18.59 -13.57
CA HIS A 115 -5.77 -17.95 -14.16
C HIS A 115 -4.61 -18.93 -14.48
N GLU A 116 -4.89 -20.23 -14.61
CA GLU A 116 -3.92 -21.19 -15.16
C GLU A 116 -4.00 -21.32 -16.70
N ALA A 117 -4.95 -20.66 -17.38
CA ALA A 117 -5.25 -21.00 -18.78
C ALA A 117 -5.01 -19.92 -19.86
N GLU A 118 -4.67 -18.66 -19.55
CA GLU A 118 -4.48 -17.65 -20.61
C GLU A 118 -3.16 -16.87 -20.49
N GLN A 119 -2.12 -17.50 -21.07
CA GLN A 119 -1.07 -16.97 -21.97
C GLN A 119 -0.13 -15.87 -21.44
N MET A 120 1.15 -16.18 -21.19
CA MET A 120 2.29 -16.17 -22.15
C MET A 120 2.62 -14.78 -22.75
N ALA A 121 3.70 -14.15 -22.24
CA ALA A 121 4.82 -13.63 -23.04
C ALA A 121 5.94 -13.03 -22.14
N VAL A 122 6.97 -13.84 -21.87
CA VAL A 122 8.43 -13.56 -21.90
C VAL A 122 8.94 -12.24 -21.30
N ILE A 123 9.70 -12.34 -20.20
CA ILE A 123 11.19 -12.24 -20.21
C ILE A 123 11.72 -13.27 -19.20
N GLU A 124 12.40 -14.30 -19.71
CA GLU A 124 13.34 -15.10 -18.92
C GLU A 124 14.60 -14.27 -18.62
N ASP A 125 15.18 -14.56 -17.47
CA ASP A 125 16.56 -14.27 -17.06
C ASP A 125 16.81 -12.93 -16.33
N VAL A 126 16.74 -12.97 -14.99
CA VAL A 126 17.97 -13.11 -14.18
C VAL A 126 17.65 -14.03 -13.01
N THR A 127 18.31 -15.17 -13.00
CA THR A 127 18.45 -16.03 -11.83
C THR A 127 19.30 -15.32 -10.80
N GLU A 128 18.68 -14.73 -9.78
CA GLU A 128 19.30 -14.71 -8.46
C GLU A 128 18.45 -15.62 -7.56
N PRO A 129 19.01 -16.70 -7.00
CA PRO A 129 18.29 -17.48 -6.02
C PRO A 129 18.06 -16.55 -4.84
N MET A 130 16.82 -16.10 -4.67
CA MET A 130 16.34 -15.67 -3.36
C MET A 130 16.60 -16.85 -2.44
N GLU A 131 17.70 -16.79 -1.68
CA GLU A 131 17.89 -17.67 -0.55
C GLU A 131 16.60 -17.59 0.24
N HIS A 132 15.87 -18.72 0.30
CA HIS A 132 14.82 -18.90 1.27
C HIS A 132 15.43 -18.49 2.60
N VAL A 133 15.06 -17.31 3.12
CA VAL A 133 15.37 -16.91 4.48
C VAL A 133 14.88 -18.07 5.32
N LYS A 134 15.83 -18.89 5.80
CA LYS A 134 15.54 -20.08 6.59
C LYS A 134 14.60 -19.61 7.68
N ALA A 135 13.37 -20.12 7.68
CA ALA A 135 12.36 -19.74 8.64
C ALA A 135 12.99 -19.90 10.03
N ASN A 136 13.30 -18.78 10.70
CA ASN A 136 13.90 -18.84 12.02
C ASN A 136 12.81 -19.34 12.95
N PRO A 137 12.87 -20.60 13.44
CA PRO A 137 11.78 -21.20 14.22
C PRO A 137 11.53 -20.43 15.53
N CYS A 138 12.52 -19.66 15.98
CA CYS A 138 12.43 -18.79 17.14
C CYS A 138 11.53 -17.57 16.89
N PHE A 139 11.47 -17.06 15.65
CA PHE A 139 10.61 -15.92 15.30
C PHE A 139 9.12 -16.26 15.46
N ASN A 140 8.69 -17.39 14.87
CA ASN A 140 7.30 -17.82 14.97
C ASN A 140 6.89 -18.08 16.43
N SER A 141 7.78 -18.69 17.22
CA SER A 141 7.54 -18.97 18.63
C SER A 141 7.41 -17.69 19.47
N PHE A 142 8.22 -16.67 19.18
CA PHE A 142 8.15 -15.37 19.86
C PHE A 142 6.87 -14.60 19.51
N ILE A 143 6.51 -14.52 18.23
CA ILE A 143 5.29 -13.84 17.77
C ILE A 143 4.04 -14.55 18.31
N ASP A 144 3.98 -15.87 18.25
CA ASP A 144 2.86 -16.65 18.79
C ASP A 144 2.68 -16.41 20.30
N HIS A 145 3.78 -16.33 21.05
CA HIS A 145 3.74 -16.03 22.48
C HIS A 145 3.15 -14.63 22.74
N LEU A 146 3.57 -13.61 21.98
CA LEU A 146 3.02 -12.25 22.11
C LEU A 146 1.53 -12.17 21.80
N MET A 147 1.07 -12.93 20.80
CA MET A 147 -0.35 -12.93 20.40
C MET A 147 -1.25 -13.70 21.39
N ARG A 148 -0.73 -14.74 22.04
CA ARG A 148 -1.47 -15.54 23.03
C ARG A 148 -1.44 -14.94 24.43
N SER A 149 -0.35 -14.28 24.79
CA SER A 149 -0.26 -13.44 26.00
C SER A 149 -1.07 -12.17 25.77
N LYS A 150 -2.39 -12.24 25.91
CA LYS A 150 -3.28 -11.06 25.86
C LYS A 150 -2.95 -10.06 26.98
N GLY A 151 -1.91 -9.25 26.77
CA GLY A 151 -1.62 -8.01 27.49
C GLY A 151 -1.27 -8.08 28.98
N SER A 152 -1.34 -9.21 29.68
CA SER A 152 -1.14 -9.22 31.14
C SER A 152 0.31 -9.41 31.59
N CYS A 153 1.16 -10.08 30.80
CA CYS A 153 2.56 -10.34 31.20
C CYS A 153 3.61 -9.94 30.16
N CYS A 154 3.23 -9.76 28.89
CA CYS A 154 4.11 -9.29 27.81
C CYS A 154 3.48 -8.10 27.07
N TYR A 155 4.28 -7.06 26.84
CA TYR A 155 3.95 -5.87 26.07
C TYR A 155 5.20 -5.37 25.34
N ALA A 156 5.39 -5.86 24.11
CA ALA A 156 6.55 -5.61 23.27
C ALA A 156 6.84 -4.11 23.02
N PRO A 157 5.85 -3.22 22.79
CA PRO A 157 6.12 -1.80 22.57
C PRO A 157 6.74 -1.07 23.77
N ALA A 158 6.59 -1.58 25.00
CA ALA A 158 7.27 -1.02 26.18
C ALA A 158 8.38 -1.96 26.69
N HIS A 159 8.87 -2.89 25.87
CA HIS A 159 9.90 -3.86 26.24
C HIS A 159 9.63 -4.65 27.52
N ARG A 160 8.34 -4.87 27.83
CA ARG A 160 7.96 -5.69 28.98
C ARG A 160 7.72 -7.11 28.51
N TYR A 161 8.44 -8.06 29.06
CA TYR A 161 8.25 -9.47 28.75
C TYR A 161 8.21 -10.27 30.05
N CYS A 162 7.37 -11.31 30.09
CA CYS A 162 7.48 -12.34 31.10
C CYS A 162 8.77 -13.15 30.87
N GLY A 163 9.18 -13.97 31.83
CA GLY A 163 10.42 -14.76 31.72
C GLY A 163 10.49 -15.61 30.45
N ILE A 164 9.35 -16.17 30.00
CA ILE A 164 9.25 -16.95 28.75
C ILE A 164 9.41 -16.02 27.53
N GLY A 165 8.73 -14.87 27.53
CA GLY A 165 8.82 -13.90 26.44
C GLY A 165 10.23 -13.31 26.29
N GLN A 166 10.94 -13.08 27.39
CA GLN A 166 12.32 -12.61 27.38
C GLN A 166 13.27 -13.65 26.80
N ALA A 167 13.13 -14.92 27.21
CA ALA A 167 13.95 -16.02 26.68
C ALA A 167 13.74 -16.21 25.16
N LEU A 168 12.50 -16.11 24.69
CA LEU A 168 12.16 -16.19 23.26
C LEU A 168 12.71 -15.00 22.46
N LYS A 169 12.67 -13.78 23.04
CA LYS A 169 13.27 -12.59 22.44
C LYS A 169 14.79 -12.75 22.29
N THR A 170 15.47 -13.20 23.34
CA THR A 170 16.91 -13.46 23.29
C THR A 170 17.26 -14.51 22.25
N ALA A 171 16.54 -15.64 22.19
CA ALA A 171 16.76 -16.66 21.16
C ALA A 171 16.51 -16.15 19.73
N TYR A 172 15.54 -15.25 19.55
CA TYR A 172 15.31 -14.58 18.26
C TYR A 172 16.46 -13.63 17.88
N GLU A 173 16.92 -12.81 18.82
CA GLU A 173 18.04 -11.85 18.60
C GLU A 173 19.36 -12.59 18.37
N ASP A 174 19.65 -13.65 19.13
CA ASP A 174 20.86 -14.46 18.98
C ASP A 174 20.86 -15.21 17.65
N GLY A 175 19.71 -15.76 17.22
CA GLY A 175 19.57 -16.40 15.92
C GLY A 175 19.67 -15.43 14.73
N TYR A 176 19.52 -14.12 14.97
CA TYR A 176 19.75 -13.07 13.96
C TYR A 176 21.22 -12.62 13.91
N ASN A 177 21.93 -12.69 15.04
CA ASN A 177 23.33 -12.25 15.17
C ASN A 177 24.35 -13.33 14.75
N THR A 178 23.92 -14.55 14.46
CA THR A 178 24.80 -15.66 14.01
C THR A 178 24.62 -16.04 12.53
N SER A 179 23.97 -15.19 11.72
CA SER A 179 23.84 -15.35 10.25
C SER A 179 24.58 -14.25 9.52
#